data_AF-A0A1H9AB79-F1
#
_entry.id   AF-A0A1H9AB79-F1
#
_cell.length_a   1.000
_cell.length_b   1.000
_cell.length_c   1.000
_cell.angle_alpha   90.00
_cell.angle_beta   90.00
_cell.angle_gamma   90.00
#
_symmetry.space_group_name_H-M   'P 1'
#
loop_
_entity.id
_entity.type
_entity.pdbx_description
1 polymer ?
#
loop_
_entity_poly.entity_id
_entity_poly.type
_entity_poly.pdbx_seq_one_letter_code
_entity_poly.pdbx_strand_id
1 'polypeptide(L)'
;MTDSQRPLSFSEEEMRREIIAEVSRMDTSFLRVVHSMMRTYAEEREMEEENPVIDYLVDGSPLRKKEFLQAADEGVEKVINGGGTEADDFFQKKEKWMNDIE
;
A
#
# COMPACT_ATOMS: atom_id res chain seq x y z
N MET A 1 5.49 35.89 29.35
CA MET A 1 5.84 35.81 27.91
C MET A 1 6.72 34.59 27.72
N THR A 2 6.12 33.42 27.59
CA THR A 2 6.82 32.19 27.22
C THR A 2 6.69 32.06 25.72
N ASP A 3 7.78 32.31 25.02
CA ASP A 3 7.90 32.18 23.57
C ASP A 3 7.85 30.67 23.24
N SER A 4 6.62 30.17 23.12
CA SER A 4 6.29 28.80 22.80
C SER A 4 6.02 28.74 21.30
N GLN A 5 6.72 27.82 20.63
CA GLN A 5 6.63 27.48 19.20
C GLN A 5 7.46 28.36 18.25
N ARG A 6 8.73 27.99 18.04
CA ARG A 6 9.31 28.13 16.70
C ARG A 6 8.79 26.97 15.83
N PRO A 7 8.27 27.25 14.62
CA PRO A 7 7.97 26.21 13.66
C PRO A 7 9.29 25.55 13.22
N LEU A 8 9.33 24.22 13.23
CA LEU A 8 10.39 23.45 12.56
C LEU A 8 10.21 23.65 11.05
N SER A 9 10.72 24.75 10.50
CA SER A 9 10.90 24.89 9.05
C SER A 9 12.38 24.82 8.71
N PHE A 10 13.01 23.68 9.02
CA PHE A 10 14.28 23.35 8.39
C PHE A 10 14.02 23.08 6.92
N SER A 11 14.88 23.61 6.04
CA SER A 11 14.94 23.12 4.66
C SER A 11 15.41 21.65 4.65
N GLU A 12 15.06 20.91 3.60
CA GLU A 12 15.50 19.51 3.46
C GLU A 12 17.03 19.37 3.58
N GLU A 13 17.78 20.34 3.05
CA GLU A 13 19.24 20.34 3.11
C GLU A 13 19.79 20.57 4.52
N GLU A 14 19.13 21.41 5.32
CA GLU A 14 19.50 21.64 6.72
C GLU A 14 19.20 20.39 7.55
N MET A 15 18.04 19.77 7.32
CA MET A 15 17.64 18.53 7.99
C MET A 15 18.61 17.38 7.66
N ARG A 16 19.00 17.21 6.39
CA ARG A 16 20.00 16.20 6.00
C ARG A 16 21.34 16.42 6.69
N ARG A 17 21.82 17.67 6.75
CA ARG A 17 23.09 18.02 7.40
C ARG A 17 23.06 17.68 8.89
N GLU A 18 21.98 18.00 9.58
CA GLU A 18 21.82 17.73 11.01
C GLU A 18 21.77 16.21 11.27
N ILE A 19 20.99 15.45 10.49
CA ILE A 19 20.93 13.99 10.59
C ILE A 19 22.33 13.37 10.40
N ILE A 20 23.09 13.77 9.38
CA ILE A 20 24.44 13.25 9.13
C ILE A 20 25.36 13.53 10.34
N ALA A 21 25.28 14.74 10.90
CA ALA A 21 26.10 15.12 12.06
C ALA A 21 25.77 14.29 13.30
N GLU A 22 24.49 14.03 13.56
CA GLU A 22 24.04 13.21 14.68
C GLU A 22 24.42 11.74 14.48
N VAL A 23 24.13 11.16 13.31
CA VAL A 23 24.46 9.77 12.96
C VAL A 23 25.96 9.51 13.07
N SER A 24 26.80 10.47 12.71
CA SER A 24 28.27 10.34 12.76
C SER A 24 28.84 10.20 14.19
N ARG A 25 28.06 10.53 15.22
CA ARG A 25 28.45 10.41 16.64
C ARG A 25 27.95 9.13 17.29
N MET A 26 27.10 8.37 16.60
CA MET A 26 26.43 7.19 17.16
C MET A 26 27.29 5.94 17.05
N ASP A 27 27.06 4.98 17.93
CA ASP A 27 27.73 3.69 17.89
C ASP A 27 27.20 2.78 16.77
N THR A 28 27.98 1.75 16.44
CA THR A 28 27.63 0.79 15.38
C THR A 28 26.33 0.03 15.64
N SER A 29 25.94 -0.17 16.90
CA SER A 29 24.71 -0.90 17.23
C SER A 29 23.47 -0.08 16.88
N PHE A 30 23.49 1.22 17.19
CA PHE A 30 22.44 2.15 16.80
C PHE A 30 22.39 2.34 15.28
N LEU A 31 23.56 2.48 14.63
CA LEU A 31 23.66 2.61 13.18
C LEU A 31 23.01 1.45 12.43
N ARG A 32 23.12 0.21 12.95
CA ARG A 32 22.46 -0.96 12.37
C ARG A 32 20.94 -0.84 12.42
N VAL A 33 20.39 -0.37 13.54
CA VAL A 33 18.94 -0.17 13.70
C VAL A 33 18.43 0.89 12.73
N VAL A 34 19.11 2.04 12.67
CA VAL A 34 18.75 3.13 11.75
C VAL A 34 18.82 2.66 10.30
N HIS A 35 19.88 1.93 9.92
CA HIS A 35 20.01 1.37 8.58
C HIS A 35 18.86 0.42 8.23
N SER A 36 18.47 -0.48 9.13
CA SER A 36 17.31 -1.35 8.92
C SER A 36 16.02 -0.55 8.73
N MET A 37 15.77 0.46 9.56
CA MET A 37 14.57 1.30 9.44
C MET A 37 14.54 2.08 8.11
N MET A 38 15.66 2.71 7.73
CA MET A 38 15.76 3.46 6.48
C MET A 38 15.56 2.56 5.26
N ARG A 39 16.13 1.36 5.30
CA ARG A 39 15.98 0.38 4.23
C ARG A 39 14.53 -0.06 4.08
N THR A 40 13.87 -0.43 5.17
CA THR A 40 12.45 -0.81 5.14
C THR A 40 11.57 0.33 4.61
N TYR A 41 11.80 1.56 5.08
CA TYR A 41 11.06 2.72 4.57
C TYR A 41 11.26 2.95 3.07
N ALA A 42 12.50 2.82 2.59
CA ALA A 42 12.80 2.97 1.16
C ALA A 42 12.13 1.87 0.32
N GLU A 43 12.20 0.61 0.76
CA GLU A 43 11.55 -0.53 0.11
C GLU A 43 10.01 -0.38 0.10
N GLU A 44 9.41 0.08 1.20
CA GLU A 44 7.98 0.37 1.28
C GLU A 44 7.55 1.49 0.34
N ARG A 45 8.32 2.58 0.27
CA ARG A 45 8.05 3.70 -0.64
C ARG A 45 8.17 3.29 -2.10
N GLU A 46 9.20 2.52 -2.44
CA GLU A 46 9.38 1.98 -3.79
C GLU A 46 8.20 1.06 -4.16
N MET A 47 7.77 0.19 -3.25
CA MET A 47 6.57 -0.64 -3.45
C MET A 47 5.29 0.17 -3.61
N GLU A 48 5.11 1.26 -2.86
CA GLU A 48 3.96 2.16 -2.99
C GLU A 48 3.96 2.93 -4.32
N GLU A 49 5.13 3.38 -4.77
CA GLU A 49 5.28 4.11 -6.04
C GLU A 49 5.04 3.18 -7.24
N GLU A 50 5.61 1.98 -7.23
CA GLU A 50 5.47 1.02 -8.32
C GLU A 50 4.12 0.28 -8.32
N ASN A 51 3.59 -0.01 -7.13
CA ASN A 51 2.41 -0.82 -6.94
C ASN A 51 1.53 -0.30 -5.77
N PRO A 52 0.91 0.87 -5.95
CA PRO A 52 0.13 1.51 -4.91
C PRO A 52 -1.06 0.64 -4.50
N VAL A 53 -1.43 0.75 -3.22
CA VAL A 53 -2.71 0.26 -2.73
C VAL A 53 -3.82 1.12 -3.35
N ILE A 54 -4.81 0.47 -3.96
CA ILE A 54 -5.94 1.15 -4.60
C ILE A 54 -7.24 0.98 -3.81
N ASP A 55 -7.36 -0.09 -3.01
CA ASP A 55 -8.52 -0.38 -2.17
C ASP A 55 -8.15 -1.40 -1.05
N TYR A 56 -9.12 -1.79 -0.24
CA TYR A 56 -9.01 -2.84 0.76
C TYR A 56 -10.11 -3.89 0.57
N LEU A 57 -9.75 -5.17 0.71
CA LEU A 57 -10.70 -6.28 0.67
C LEU A 57 -11.49 -6.36 1.99
N VAL A 58 -12.53 -7.20 2.00
CA VAL A 58 -13.45 -7.38 3.15
C VAL A 58 -12.72 -7.88 4.41
N ASP A 59 -11.61 -8.58 4.25
CA ASP A 59 -10.74 -9.03 5.35
C ASP A 59 -9.72 -7.99 5.81
N GLY A 60 -9.71 -6.80 5.21
CA GLY A 60 -8.79 -5.70 5.50
C GLY A 60 -7.44 -5.82 4.80
N SER A 61 -7.22 -6.81 3.95
CA SER A 61 -5.99 -6.91 3.15
C SER A 61 -5.95 -5.83 2.06
N PRO A 62 -4.78 -5.23 1.78
CA PRO A 62 -4.67 -4.18 0.77
C PRO A 62 -4.76 -4.79 -0.64
N LEU A 63 -5.62 -4.23 -1.47
CA LEU A 63 -5.65 -4.54 -2.90
C LEU A 63 -4.73 -3.57 -3.64
N ARG A 64 -3.72 -4.10 -4.34
CA ARG A 64 -2.75 -3.28 -5.07
C ARG A 64 -3.04 -3.19 -6.56
N LYS A 65 -2.54 -2.12 -7.19
CA LYS A 65 -2.77 -1.81 -8.61
C LYS A 65 -2.44 -2.98 -9.56
N LYS A 66 -1.28 -3.63 -9.40
CA LYS A 66 -0.86 -4.74 -10.26
C LYS A 66 -1.81 -5.94 -10.15
N GLU A 67 -2.25 -6.27 -8.94
CA GLU A 67 -3.19 -7.37 -8.67
C GLU A 67 -4.56 -7.10 -9.29
N PHE A 68 -5.03 -5.86 -9.15
CA PHE A 68 -6.29 -5.43 -9.77
C PHE A 68 -6.25 -5.50 -11.29
N LEU A 69 -5.18 -4.98 -11.92
CA LEU A 69 -5.03 -5.02 -13.37
C LEU A 69 -4.94 -6.46 -13.89
N GLN A 70 -4.17 -7.31 -13.19
CA GLN A 70 -4.10 -8.73 -13.53
C GLN A 70 -5.48 -9.40 -13.45
N ALA A 71 -6.24 -9.17 -12.38
CA ALA A 71 -7.57 -9.74 -12.22
C ALA A 71 -8.55 -9.23 -13.30
N ALA A 72 -8.42 -7.97 -13.72
CA ALA A 72 -9.19 -7.40 -14.81
C ALA A 72 -8.86 -8.07 -16.16
N ASP A 73 -7.57 -8.25 -16.47
CA ASP A 73 -7.10 -8.91 -17.69
C ASP A 73 -7.59 -10.36 -17.74
N GLU A 74 -7.44 -11.12 -16.66
CA GLU A 74 -7.97 -12.48 -16.54
C GLU A 74 -9.49 -12.54 -16.70
N GLY A 75 -10.20 -11.53 -16.19
CA GLY A 75 -11.65 -11.40 -16.35
C GLY A 75 -12.06 -11.17 -17.80
N VAL A 76 -11.35 -10.30 -18.51
CA VAL A 76 -11.57 -10.04 -19.95
C VAL A 76 -11.27 -11.29 -20.77
N GLU A 77 -10.15 -11.97 -20.51
CA GLU A 77 -9.81 -13.22 -21.20
C GLU A 77 -10.85 -14.31 -20.98
N LYS A 78 -11.40 -14.45 -19.77
CA LYS A 78 -12.49 -15.40 -19.48
C LYS A 78 -13.73 -15.08 -20.32
N VAL A 79 -14.12 -13.82 -20.43
CA VAL A 79 -15.25 -13.41 -21.27
C VAL A 79 -14.99 -13.68 -22.75
N ILE A 80 -13.79 -13.34 -23.24
CA ILE A 80 -13.37 -13.61 -24.63
C ILE A 80 -13.43 -15.10 -24.94
N ASN A 81 -12.99 -15.95 -24.01
CA ASN A 81 -12.98 -17.40 -24.15
C ASN A 81 -14.35 -18.06 -23.89
N GLY A 82 -15.43 -17.27 -23.81
CA GLY A 82 -16.79 -17.77 -23.62
C GLY A 82 -17.12 -18.21 -22.19
N GLY A 83 -16.24 -17.96 -21.22
CA GLY A 83 -16.40 -18.26 -19.79
C GLY A 83 -17.25 -17.25 -19.02
N GLY A 84 -18.11 -16.49 -19.70
CA GLY A 84 -19.11 -15.64 -19.07
C GLY A 84 -20.19 -16.48 -18.40
N THR A 85 -20.76 -16.01 -17.29
CA THR A 85 -22.00 -16.59 -16.76
C THR A 85 -23.17 -16.03 -17.58
N GLU A 86 -24.02 -16.90 -18.11
CA GLU A 86 -25.25 -16.45 -18.76
C GLU A 86 -26.11 -15.66 -17.77
N ALA A 87 -26.82 -14.64 -18.25
CA ALA A 87 -27.61 -13.78 -17.37
C ALA A 87 -28.60 -14.59 -16.50
N ASP A 88 -29.17 -15.65 -17.06
CA ASP A 88 -30.11 -16.53 -16.38
C ASP A 88 -29.45 -17.32 -15.24
N ASP A 89 -28.23 -17.82 -15.43
CA ASP A 89 -27.45 -18.49 -14.39
C ASP A 89 -27.08 -17.54 -13.24
N PHE A 90 -26.83 -16.27 -13.56
CA PHE A 90 -26.61 -15.24 -12.55
C PHE A 90 -27.88 -14.98 -11.73
N PHE A 91 -29.04 -14.87 -12.37
CA PHE A 91 -30.31 -14.64 -11.67
C PHE A 91 -30.69 -15.84 -10.77
N GLN A 92 -30.50 -17.08 -11.22
CA GLN A 92 -30.74 -18.26 -10.40
C GLN A 92 -29.82 -18.34 -9.18
N LYS A 93 -28.52 -18.05 -9.36
CA LYS A 93 -27.56 -18.02 -8.24
C LYS A 93 -27.89 -16.92 -7.24
N LYS A 94 -28.31 -15.75 -7.71
CA LYS A 94 -28.74 -14.64 -6.87
C LYS A 94 -29.99 -15.00 -6.07
N GLU A 95 -31.00 -15.59 -6.70
CA GLU A 95 -32.24 -15.99 -6.04
C GLU A 95 -31.98 -17.04 -4.95
N LYS A 96 -31.13 -18.03 -5.24
CA LYS A 96 -30.68 -19.00 -4.24
C LYS A 96 -29.97 -18.33 -3.06
N TRP A 97 -29.06 -17.40 -3.33
CA TRP A 97 -28.31 -16.71 -2.28
C TRP A 97 -29.22 -15.86 -1.38
N MET A 98 -30.23 -15.19 -1.95
CA MET A 98 -31.21 -14.43 -1.17
C MET A 98 -32.06 -15.34 -0.26
N ASN A 99 -32.42 -16.53 -0.73
CA ASN A 99 -33.23 -17.49 0.04
C ASN A 99 -32.42 -18.22 1.13
N ASP A 100 -31.10 -18.37 0.95
CA ASP A 100 -30.22 -19.03 1.93
C ASP A 100 -29.85 -18.11 3.13
N ILE A 101 -30.22 -16.82 3.09
CA ILE A 101 -29.94 -15.82 4.13
C ILE A 101 -31.18 -15.51 5.01
N GLU A 102 -32.37 -16.06 4.67
CA GLU A 102 -33.55 -16.09 5.55
C GLU A 102 -33.48 -17.25 6.57
#